data_AF-A0A5P3AIF9-F1
#
_entry.id   AF-A0A5P3AIF9-F1
#
_cell.length_a   1.000
_cell.length_b   1.000
_cell.length_c   1.000
_cell.angle_alpha   90.00
_cell.angle_beta   90.00
_cell.angle_gamma   90.00
#
_symmetry.space_group_name_H-M   'P 1'
#
loop_
_entity.id
_entity.type
_entity.pdbx_description
1 polymer ?
#
loop_
_entity_poly.entity_id
_entity_poly.type
_entity_poly.pdbx_seq_one_letter_code
_entity_poly.pdbx_strand_id
1 'polypeptide(L)'
;MLVHARHNIWIDQWELNAGDSIIGKVQEAVGEADALLVVLSQASVASEWCQKELRTALVRELDEKRVLVIPCLIEDCDIPVFLKEKLYVDFRDNKGEAFELLDRSLSKVSNPAQSRIETKDFHTDWSVDWGDFDGEPVFEWLYVDHGPSIPYSVVTRIRLIVEDLDLLEFREMAKSGTHIRFGCDCLKKFLEEDKDGELRIKIEDENEIYETLPFVCPDGRNATIFWGVRRLGEDNGMSTLFSVDNLIRMSIQHSERVLREP
;
A
#
# COMPACT_ATOMS: atom_id res chain seq x y z
N MET A 1 2.40 -15.87 -6.45
CA MET A 1 1.91 -15.96 -5.05
C MET A 1 1.99 -14.62 -4.35
N LEU A 2 3.14 -13.93 -4.29
CA LEU A 2 3.24 -12.57 -3.73
C LEU A 2 2.35 -11.54 -4.47
N VAL A 3 2.30 -11.62 -5.81
CA VAL A 3 1.38 -10.80 -6.65
C VAL A 3 -0.08 -11.11 -6.33
N HIS A 4 -0.41 -12.36 -5.98
CA HIS A 4 -1.78 -12.75 -5.60
C HIS A 4 -2.11 -12.28 -4.17
N ALA A 5 -1.10 -12.16 -3.31
CA ALA A 5 -1.19 -11.52 -2.00
C ALA A 5 -1.12 -9.98 -2.07
N ARG A 6 -1.12 -9.39 -3.28
CA ARG A 6 -1.13 -7.95 -3.55
C ARG A 6 0.01 -7.17 -2.88
N HIS A 7 1.20 -7.76 -2.82
CA HIS A 7 2.41 -6.98 -2.58
C HIS A 7 2.86 -6.33 -3.90
N ASN A 8 3.30 -5.07 -3.85
CA ASN A 8 3.94 -4.43 -4.99
C ASN A 8 5.36 -5.00 -5.10
N ILE A 9 5.65 -5.68 -6.21
CA ILE A 9 6.93 -6.38 -6.40
C ILE A 9 7.63 -5.75 -7.58
N TRP A 10 8.82 -5.23 -7.33
CA TRP A 10 9.75 -4.89 -8.39
C TRP A 10 10.62 -6.12 -8.71
N ILE A 11 10.64 -6.53 -9.98
CA ILE A 11 11.48 -7.63 -10.47
C ILE A 11 12.28 -7.10 -11.65
N ASP A 12 13.62 -7.18 -11.56
CA ASP A 12 14.59 -6.67 -12.55
C ASP A 12 14.26 -7.08 -14.01
N GLN A 13 13.70 -8.27 -14.24
CA GLN A 13 13.35 -8.75 -15.57
C GLN A 13 12.15 -8.06 -16.24
N TRP A 14 11.36 -7.25 -15.51
CA TRP A 14 10.12 -6.67 -16.04
C TRP A 14 10.23 -5.19 -16.46
N GLU A 15 11.28 -4.47 -16.05
CA GLU A 15 11.43 -3.01 -16.33
C GLU A 15 12.78 -2.58 -16.93
N LEU A 16 13.61 -3.53 -17.38
CA LEU A 16 14.86 -3.24 -18.07
C LEU A 16 14.66 -3.16 -19.59
N ASN A 17 15.03 -2.01 -20.18
CA ASN A 17 15.19 -1.88 -21.62
C ASN A 17 16.63 -2.23 -22.04
N ALA A 18 16.82 -2.63 -23.29
CA ALA A 18 18.15 -2.87 -23.84
C ALA A 18 18.99 -1.59 -23.80
N GLY A 19 20.05 -1.57 -22.97
CA GLY A 19 20.94 -0.42 -22.78
C GLY A 19 20.87 0.23 -21.40
N ASP A 20 19.91 -0.17 -20.56
CA ASP A 20 19.84 0.30 -19.18
C ASP A 20 21.01 -0.21 -18.34
N SER A 21 21.52 0.64 -17.43
CA SER A 21 22.45 0.18 -16.40
C SER A 21 21.64 -0.58 -15.36
N ILE A 22 21.70 -1.91 -15.43
CA ILE A 22 21.10 -2.85 -14.46
C ILE A 22 21.44 -2.40 -13.02
N ILE A 23 22.69 -2.01 -12.80
CA ILE A 23 23.20 -1.56 -11.49
C ILE A 23 22.52 -0.26 -11.02
N GLY A 24 22.33 0.71 -11.91
CA GLY A 24 21.72 2.00 -11.54
C GLY A 24 20.24 1.84 -11.18
N LYS A 25 19.50 1.09 -12.00
CA LYS A 25 18.08 0.79 -11.80
C LYS A 25 17.82 0.01 -10.52
N VAL A 26 18.64 -1.00 -10.22
CA VAL A 26 18.54 -1.76 -8.97
C VAL A 26 18.84 -0.88 -7.76
N GLN A 27 19.84 0.02 -7.84
CA GLN A 27 20.15 0.93 -6.72
C GLN A 27 19.06 1.97 -6.43
N GLU A 28 18.37 2.45 -7.47
CA GLU A 28 17.17 3.31 -7.36
C GLU A 28 16.01 2.53 -6.76
N ALA A 29 15.68 1.35 -7.29
CA ALA A 29 14.61 0.50 -6.78
C ALA A 29 14.82 0.08 -5.32
N VAL A 30 16.06 -0.26 -4.93
CA VAL A 30 16.43 -0.54 -3.53
C VAL A 30 16.33 0.70 -2.64
N GLY A 31 16.44 1.91 -3.19
CA GLY A 31 16.28 3.16 -2.44
C GLY A 31 14.82 3.45 -2.05
N GLU A 32 13.87 2.97 -2.83
CA GLU A 32 12.43 3.21 -2.65
C GLU A 32 11.68 2.01 -2.03
N ALA A 33 12.31 0.84 -1.96
CA ALA A 33 11.68 -0.39 -1.49
C ALA A 33 11.62 -0.50 0.05
N ASP A 34 10.46 -0.88 0.58
CA ASP A 34 10.28 -1.17 2.02
C ASP A 34 10.97 -2.49 2.45
N ALA A 35 11.12 -3.42 1.51
CA ALA A 35 11.77 -4.71 1.72
C ALA A 35 12.62 -5.13 0.51
N LEU A 36 13.75 -5.79 0.78
CA LEU A 36 14.57 -6.44 -0.23
C LEU A 36 14.57 -7.96 0.00
N LEU A 37 14.02 -8.71 -0.95
CA LEU A 37 14.06 -10.16 -0.94
C LEU A 37 15.33 -10.66 -1.64
N VAL A 38 16.17 -11.37 -0.90
CA VAL A 38 17.40 -11.95 -1.44
C VAL A 38 17.18 -13.43 -1.71
N VAL A 39 17.09 -13.81 -2.98
CA VAL A 39 16.95 -15.22 -3.36
C VAL A 39 18.31 -15.92 -3.32
N LEU A 40 18.49 -16.84 -2.39
CA LEU A 40 19.72 -17.59 -2.17
C LEU A 40 19.72 -18.91 -2.92
N SER A 41 20.69 -19.03 -3.83
CA SER A 41 21.01 -20.20 -4.64
C SER A 41 22.52 -20.30 -4.81
N GLN A 42 23.04 -21.46 -5.22
CA GLN A 42 24.46 -21.65 -5.55
C GLN A 42 24.92 -20.63 -6.60
N ALA A 43 24.08 -20.35 -7.59
CA ALA A 43 24.35 -19.35 -8.62
C ALA A 43 24.35 -17.92 -8.07
N SER A 44 23.42 -17.57 -7.18
CA SER A 44 23.36 -16.21 -6.62
C SER A 44 24.49 -15.95 -5.63
N VAL A 45 24.88 -16.94 -4.83
CA VAL A 45 25.99 -16.83 -3.86
C VAL A 45 27.36 -16.72 -4.55
N ALA A 46 27.54 -17.44 -5.68
CA ALA A 46 28.79 -17.42 -6.45
C ALA A 46 28.98 -16.15 -7.30
N SER A 47 27.92 -15.34 -7.48
CA SER A 47 27.96 -14.12 -8.27
C SER A 47 28.62 -12.96 -7.50
N GLU A 48 29.73 -12.44 -8.00
CA GLU A 48 30.39 -11.23 -7.45
C GLU A 48 29.44 -10.02 -7.41
N TRP A 49 28.49 -9.96 -8.34
CA TRP A 49 27.47 -8.92 -8.43
C TRP A 49 26.50 -8.96 -7.24
N CYS A 50 26.02 -10.15 -6.86
CA CYS A 50 25.13 -10.35 -5.71
C CYS A 50 25.80 -9.92 -4.39
N GLN A 51 27.10 -10.18 -4.24
CA GLN A 51 27.83 -9.81 -3.01
C GLN A 51 28.02 -8.30 -2.84
N LYS A 52 28.10 -7.52 -3.92
CA LYS A 52 28.34 -6.06 -3.86
C LYS A 52 27.04 -5.29 -3.60
N GLU A 53 25.94 -5.72 -4.21
CA GLU A 53 24.61 -5.14 -3.97
C GLU A 53 24.08 -5.48 -2.58
N LEU A 54 24.22 -6.72 -2.13
CA LEU A 54 23.80 -7.09 -0.77
C LEU A 54 24.54 -6.30 0.31
N ARG A 55 25.83 -6.04 0.15
CA ARG A 55 26.58 -5.21 1.11
C ARG A 55 26.05 -3.77 1.13
N THR A 56 25.66 -3.22 -0.01
CA THR A 56 25.10 -1.86 -0.10
C THR A 56 23.71 -1.79 0.55
N ALA A 57 22.84 -2.77 0.27
CA ALA A 57 21.53 -2.87 0.89
C ALA A 57 21.63 -3.09 2.42
N LEU A 58 22.58 -3.91 2.87
CA LEU A 58 22.81 -4.16 4.30
C LEU A 58 23.35 -2.92 5.02
N VAL A 59 24.23 -2.14 4.38
CA VAL A 59 24.70 -0.86 4.94
C VAL A 59 23.53 0.12 5.09
N ARG A 60 22.63 0.21 4.10
CA ARG A 60 21.42 1.05 4.20
C ARG A 60 20.43 0.55 5.25
N GLU A 61 20.24 -0.77 5.39
CA GLU A 61 19.44 -1.35 6.47
C GLU A 61 20.00 -0.95 7.85
N LEU A 62 21.32 -1.01 8.01
CA LEU A 62 22.02 -0.70 9.26
C LEU A 62 22.06 0.80 9.58
N ASP A 63 22.29 1.66 8.57
CA ASP A 63 22.45 3.11 8.74
C ASP A 63 21.11 3.87 8.75
N GLU A 64 20.14 3.45 7.92
CA GLU A 64 18.90 4.21 7.69
C GLU A 64 17.64 3.52 8.24
N LYS A 65 17.71 2.22 8.60
CA LYS A 65 16.56 1.40 9.04
C LYS A 65 15.35 1.41 8.10
N ARG A 66 15.54 1.77 6.82
CA ARG A 66 14.46 1.96 5.85
C ARG A 66 14.06 0.70 5.08
N VAL A 67 14.99 -0.24 4.89
CA VAL A 67 14.78 -1.41 4.02
C VAL A 67 14.98 -2.69 4.82
N LEU A 68 13.95 -3.54 4.89
CA LEU A 68 14.06 -4.86 5.53
C LEU A 68 14.66 -5.88 4.55
N VAL A 69 15.85 -6.39 4.85
CA VAL A 69 16.48 -7.45 4.04
C VAL A 69 16.01 -8.82 4.53
N ILE A 70 15.33 -9.56 3.65
CA ILE A 70 14.80 -10.91 3.92
C ILE A 70 15.51 -11.93 3.01
N PRO A 71 16.34 -12.83 3.57
CA PRO A 71 16.90 -13.93 2.80
C PRO A 71 15.84 -15.00 2.52
N CYS A 72 15.79 -15.48 1.27
CA CYS A 72 14.87 -16.51 0.78
C CYS A 72 15.69 -17.66 0.19
N LEU A 73 15.80 -18.77 0.92
CA LEU A 73 16.60 -19.93 0.52
C LEU A 73 15.78 -20.84 -0.40
N ILE A 74 16.23 -21.02 -1.65
CA ILE A 74 15.53 -21.87 -2.63
C ILE A 74 16.26 -23.18 -2.94
N GLU A 75 17.56 -23.26 -2.63
CA GLU A 75 18.38 -24.46 -2.74
C GLU A 75 19.56 -24.42 -1.76
N ASP A 76 20.19 -25.58 -1.52
CA ASP A 76 21.36 -25.69 -0.66
C ASP A 76 22.55 -24.91 -1.24
N CYS A 77 23.02 -23.90 -0.50
CA CYS A 77 24.15 -23.06 -0.88
C CYS A 77 24.92 -22.53 0.34
N ASP A 78 26.13 -22.03 0.11
CA ASP A 78 26.99 -21.45 1.15
C ASP A 78 26.51 -20.05 1.54
N ILE A 79 25.51 -19.98 2.44
CA ILE A 79 24.90 -18.72 2.87
C ILE A 79 25.99 -17.74 3.35
N PRO A 80 26.05 -16.51 2.79
CA PRO A 80 27.01 -15.49 3.20
C PRO A 80 26.93 -15.19 4.70
N VAL A 81 28.09 -15.00 5.34
CA VAL A 81 28.20 -14.86 6.81
C VAL A 81 27.26 -13.80 7.39
N PHE A 82 27.13 -12.66 6.71
CA PHE A 82 26.29 -11.55 7.14
C PHE A 82 24.77 -11.80 7.02
N LEU A 83 24.34 -12.85 6.30
CA LEU A 83 22.95 -13.30 6.28
C LEU A 83 22.69 -14.45 7.26
N LYS A 84 23.73 -15.10 7.78
CA LYS A 84 23.57 -16.22 8.73
C LYS A 84 22.93 -15.80 10.06
N GLU A 85 23.05 -14.52 10.42
CA GLU A 85 22.46 -13.96 11.63
C GLU A 85 20.99 -13.54 11.44
N LYS A 86 20.47 -13.56 10.21
CA LYS A 86 19.07 -13.27 9.90
C LYS A 86 18.28 -14.58 9.78
N LEU A 87 17.05 -14.56 10.29
CA LEU A 87 16.08 -15.61 9.98
C LEU A 87 15.79 -15.56 8.48
N TYR A 88 16.03 -16.67 7.79
CA TYR A 88 15.71 -16.80 6.36
C TYR A 88 14.37 -17.53 6.19
N VAL A 89 13.70 -17.22 5.08
CA VAL A 89 12.53 -17.95 4.62
C VAL A 89 13.01 -19.13 3.78
N ASP A 90 12.68 -20.35 4.18
CA ASP A 90 13.14 -21.57 3.53
C ASP A 90 12.08 -22.14 2.57
N PHE A 91 12.33 -22.03 1.27
CA PHE A 91 11.43 -22.49 0.22
C PHE A 91 11.75 -23.90 -0.30
N ARG A 92 12.76 -24.60 0.26
CA ARG A 92 13.18 -25.93 -0.20
C ARG A 92 12.15 -27.01 0.08
N ASP A 93 11.54 -26.97 1.27
CA ASP A 93 10.62 -28.01 1.75
C ASP A 93 9.15 -27.62 1.59
N ASN A 94 8.65 -26.73 2.46
CA ASN A 94 7.25 -26.36 2.52
C ASN A 94 7.02 -24.93 2.00
N LYS A 95 6.78 -24.81 0.69
CA LYS A 95 6.56 -23.51 0.03
C LYS A 95 5.37 -22.72 0.58
N GLY A 96 4.35 -23.39 1.14
CA GLY A 96 3.18 -22.72 1.72
C GLY A 96 3.53 -22.00 3.00
N GLU A 97 4.13 -22.71 3.95
CA GLU A 97 4.58 -22.17 5.24
C GLU A 97 5.68 -21.11 5.06
N ALA A 98 6.61 -21.35 4.14
CA ALA A 98 7.62 -20.37 3.74
C ALA A 98 6.97 -19.05 3.27
N PHE A 99 5.91 -19.15 2.47
CA PHE A 99 5.20 -17.99 2.00
C PHE A 99 4.44 -17.25 3.10
N GLU A 100 3.78 -17.96 4.02
CA GLU A 100 3.12 -17.34 5.17
C GLU A 100 4.13 -16.59 6.05
N LEU A 101 5.31 -17.17 6.27
CA LEU A 101 6.40 -16.51 7.00
C LEU A 101 6.89 -15.26 6.27
N LEU A 102 7.02 -15.32 4.93
CA LEU A 102 7.43 -14.19 4.11
C LEU A 102 6.38 -13.07 4.14
N ASP A 103 5.11 -13.40 3.95
CA ASP A 103 3.98 -12.47 3.97
C ASP A 103 3.92 -11.71 5.31
N ARG A 104 4.04 -12.44 6.43
CA ARG A 104 4.12 -11.87 7.77
C ARG A 104 5.36 -10.98 8.00
N SER A 105 6.45 -11.24 7.30
CA SER A 105 7.67 -10.43 7.43
C SER A 105 7.54 -9.14 6.62
N LEU A 106 6.93 -9.20 5.44
CA LEU A 106 6.62 -8.06 4.59
C LEU A 106 5.56 -7.14 5.19
N SER A 107 4.56 -7.68 5.90
CA SER A 107 3.53 -6.87 6.55
C SER A 107 4.10 -5.93 7.63
N LYS A 108 5.27 -6.24 8.19
CA LYS A 108 5.93 -5.39 9.20
C LYS A 108 6.58 -4.13 8.64
N VAL A 109 6.80 -4.08 7.34
CA VAL A 109 7.40 -2.92 6.65
C VAL A 109 6.45 -2.24 5.69
N SER A 110 5.32 -2.87 5.38
CA SER A 110 4.24 -2.18 4.67
C SER A 110 3.60 -1.10 5.55
N ASN A 111 3.35 0.07 4.98
CA ASN A 111 2.59 1.12 5.63
C ASN A 111 1.08 0.81 5.54
N PRO A 112 0.32 0.72 6.66
CA PRO A 112 -1.12 0.51 6.60
C PRO A 112 -1.86 1.75 6.10
N ALA A 113 -1.22 2.91 6.13
CA ALA A 113 -1.81 4.19 5.77
C ALA A 113 -1.50 4.62 4.34
N GLN A 114 -0.74 3.85 3.56
CA GLN A 114 -0.36 4.23 2.19
C GLN A 114 -0.02 3.01 1.34
N SER A 115 -0.48 2.99 0.09
CA SER A 115 -0.05 1.98 -0.88
C SER A 115 -0.41 2.37 -2.31
N ARG A 116 -0.22 1.43 -3.24
CA ARG A 116 -0.64 1.49 -4.64
C ARG A 116 -1.52 0.30 -4.98
N ILE A 117 -2.56 0.55 -5.77
CA ILE A 117 -3.43 -0.45 -6.39
C ILE A 117 -3.07 -0.56 -7.87
N GLU A 118 -2.63 -1.74 -8.29
CA GLU A 118 -2.29 -1.99 -9.70
C GLU A 118 -3.50 -2.43 -10.52
N THR A 119 -3.67 -1.87 -11.72
CA THR A 119 -4.61 -2.36 -12.74
C THR A 119 -3.88 -2.61 -14.06
N LYS A 120 -4.59 -3.05 -15.10
CA LYS A 120 -3.98 -3.34 -16.40
C LYS A 120 -3.50 -2.07 -17.11
N ASP A 121 -4.26 -0.98 -17.01
CA ASP A 121 -4.09 0.20 -17.86
C ASP A 121 -3.52 1.40 -17.08
N PHE A 122 -3.78 1.46 -15.76
CA PHE A 122 -3.32 2.52 -14.86
C PHE A 122 -3.11 1.97 -13.44
N HIS A 123 -2.65 2.79 -12.52
CA HIS A 123 -2.60 2.46 -11.10
C HIS A 123 -3.26 3.55 -10.26
N THR A 124 -3.67 3.18 -9.05
CA THR A 124 -4.20 4.12 -8.07
C THR A 124 -3.23 4.23 -6.90
N ASP A 125 -2.58 5.37 -6.75
CA ASP A 125 -1.82 5.70 -5.54
C ASP A 125 -2.77 6.22 -4.48
N TRP A 126 -2.63 5.76 -3.24
CA TRP A 126 -3.52 6.20 -2.16
C TRP A 126 -2.82 6.29 -0.82
N SER A 127 -3.34 7.18 0.02
CA SER A 127 -2.95 7.32 1.41
C SER A 127 -4.14 7.69 2.28
N VAL A 128 -4.05 7.42 3.58
CA VAL A 128 -4.92 7.97 4.60
C VAL A 128 -4.10 8.85 5.53
N ASP A 129 -4.56 10.09 5.67
CA ASP A 129 -4.12 10.99 6.72
C ASP A 129 -5.17 11.05 7.82
N TRP A 130 -4.77 11.55 8.98
CA TRP A 130 -5.65 11.71 10.14
C TRP A 130 -5.15 12.87 10.99
N GLY A 131 -6.07 13.54 11.67
CA GLY A 131 -5.69 14.69 12.47
C GLY A 131 -6.88 15.44 13.02
N ASP A 132 -6.75 16.75 13.03
CA ASP A 132 -7.74 17.70 13.51
C ASP A 132 -8.13 18.63 12.35
N PHE A 133 -9.42 18.80 12.13
CA PHE A 133 -9.94 19.78 11.19
C PHE A 133 -11.05 20.58 11.88
N ASP A 134 -10.79 21.85 12.13
CA ASP A 134 -11.71 22.76 12.84
C ASP A 134 -12.15 22.27 14.23
N GLY A 135 -11.24 21.61 14.95
CA GLY A 135 -11.50 21.10 16.30
C GLY A 135 -12.08 19.68 16.34
N GLU A 136 -12.36 19.08 15.18
CA GLU A 136 -12.93 17.74 15.07
C GLU A 136 -11.87 16.73 14.59
N PRO A 137 -11.78 15.53 15.20
CA PRO A 137 -11.00 14.43 14.66
C PRO A 137 -11.46 14.03 13.26
N VAL A 138 -10.50 13.92 12.34
CA VAL A 138 -10.79 13.52 10.97
C VAL A 138 -9.86 12.41 10.50
N PHE A 139 -10.38 11.59 9.60
CA PHE A 139 -9.60 10.75 8.70
C PHE A 139 -9.84 11.20 7.27
N GLU A 140 -8.80 11.29 6.46
CA GLU A 140 -8.90 11.66 5.05
C GLU A 140 -8.14 10.66 4.18
N TRP A 141 -8.88 9.91 3.37
CA TRP A 141 -8.32 9.11 2.30
C TRP A 141 -8.23 9.94 1.03
N LEU A 142 -7.09 9.86 0.37
CA LEU A 142 -6.84 10.44 -0.94
C LEU A 142 -6.42 9.33 -1.90
N TYR A 143 -7.03 9.29 -3.06
CA TYR A 143 -6.74 8.37 -4.15
C TYR A 143 -6.42 9.17 -5.40
N VAL A 144 -5.42 8.73 -6.15
CA VAL A 144 -5.05 9.30 -7.44
C VAL A 144 -4.90 8.16 -8.44
N ASP A 145 -5.84 8.07 -9.37
CA ASP A 145 -5.75 7.17 -10.53
C ASP A 145 -4.91 7.86 -11.61
N HIS A 146 -3.80 7.26 -12.00
CA HIS A 146 -2.92 7.79 -13.04
C HIS A 146 -2.12 6.67 -13.71
N GLY A 147 -1.62 6.93 -14.91
CA GLY A 147 -0.79 5.98 -15.64
C GLY A 147 -0.63 6.34 -17.10
N PRO A 148 0.35 5.74 -17.80
CA PRO A 148 0.68 6.10 -19.18
C PRO A 148 -0.44 5.79 -20.19
N SER A 149 -1.38 4.91 -19.83
CA SER A 149 -2.49 4.53 -20.73
C SER A 149 -3.74 5.39 -20.57
N ILE A 150 -3.77 6.32 -19.60
CA ILE A 150 -4.87 7.28 -19.42
C ILE A 150 -4.34 8.72 -19.56
N PRO A 151 -5.00 9.58 -20.35
CA PRO A 151 -4.50 10.95 -20.63
C PRO A 151 -4.83 11.97 -19.53
N TYR A 152 -5.45 11.51 -18.44
CA TYR A 152 -5.87 12.31 -17.30
C TYR A 152 -5.63 11.53 -16.01
N SER A 153 -5.69 12.24 -14.89
CA SER A 153 -5.78 11.65 -13.56
C SER A 153 -7.18 11.82 -12.98
N VAL A 154 -7.61 10.88 -12.15
CA VAL A 154 -8.81 11.05 -11.32
C VAL A 154 -8.35 11.16 -9.88
N VAL A 155 -8.82 12.18 -9.18
CA VAL A 155 -8.54 12.38 -7.77
C VAL A 155 -9.83 12.15 -7.01
N THR A 156 -9.79 11.24 -6.05
CA THR A 156 -10.90 10.97 -5.13
C THR A 156 -10.46 11.28 -3.71
N ARG A 157 -11.21 12.11 -3.00
CA ARG A 157 -11.02 12.39 -1.58
C ARG A 157 -12.21 11.84 -0.79
N ILE A 158 -11.94 11.24 0.36
CA ILE A 158 -12.96 10.78 1.30
C ILE A 158 -12.53 11.24 2.69
N ARG A 159 -13.31 12.12 3.29
CA ARG A 159 -13.13 12.58 4.66
C ARG A 159 -14.21 11.99 5.55
N LEU A 160 -13.78 11.35 6.62
CA LEU A 160 -14.62 10.87 7.70
C LEU A 160 -14.48 11.81 8.88
N ILE A 161 -15.61 12.32 9.37
CA ILE A 161 -15.73 13.04 10.64
C ILE A 161 -16.64 12.24 11.55
N VAL A 162 -16.18 11.90 12.74
CA VAL A 162 -16.95 11.15 13.74
C VAL A 162 -17.45 12.13 14.80
N GLU A 163 -18.77 12.25 14.94
CA GLU A 163 -19.39 13.13 15.93
C GLU A 163 -19.06 12.64 17.34
N ASP A 164 -18.87 13.58 18.27
CA ASP A 164 -18.61 13.32 19.69
C ASP A 164 -17.36 12.45 19.97
N LEU A 165 -16.41 12.36 19.03
CA LEU A 165 -15.09 11.79 19.27
C LEU A 165 -14.19 12.92 19.82
N ASP A 166 -13.85 12.87 21.10
CA ASP A 166 -12.99 13.89 21.70
C ASP A 166 -11.52 13.75 21.26
N LEU A 167 -10.84 14.89 21.08
CA LEU A 167 -9.44 14.94 20.64
C LEU A 167 -8.47 14.20 21.56
N LEU A 168 -8.75 14.11 22.86
CA LEU A 168 -7.94 13.35 23.81
C LEU A 168 -8.05 11.85 23.55
N GLU A 169 -9.27 11.33 23.43
CA GLU A 169 -9.54 9.94 23.07
C GLU A 169 -8.85 9.59 21.75
N PHE A 170 -9.03 10.45 20.74
CA PHE A 170 -8.43 10.24 19.42
C PHE A 170 -6.90 10.19 19.46
N ARG A 171 -6.26 11.09 20.24
CA ARG A 171 -4.81 11.09 20.43
C ARG A 171 -4.32 9.85 21.19
N GLU A 172 -5.11 9.31 22.11
CA GLU A 172 -4.78 8.07 22.79
C GLU A 172 -4.82 6.88 21.82
N MET A 173 -5.85 6.80 20.96
CA MET A 173 -5.93 5.81 19.88
C MET A 173 -4.73 5.92 18.93
N ALA A 174 -4.32 7.15 18.60
CA ALA A 174 -3.16 7.41 17.76
C ALA A 174 -1.85 6.90 18.40
N LYS A 175 -1.67 7.13 19.71
CA LYS A 175 -0.50 6.64 20.45
C LYS A 175 -0.45 5.11 20.53
N SER A 176 -1.60 4.45 20.62
CA SER A 176 -1.69 2.98 20.58
C SER A 176 -1.67 2.40 19.16
N GLY A 177 -1.69 3.23 18.11
CA GLY A 177 -1.72 2.78 16.72
C GLY A 177 -3.04 2.17 16.27
N THR A 178 -4.12 2.35 17.04
CA THR A 178 -5.44 1.74 16.79
C THR A 178 -6.38 2.64 16.00
N HIS A 179 -6.03 3.91 15.82
CA HIS A 179 -6.85 4.89 15.09
C HIS A 179 -7.06 4.53 13.62
N ILE A 180 -6.01 4.09 12.89
CA ILE A 180 -6.16 3.68 11.49
C ILE A 180 -7.13 2.49 11.37
N ARG A 181 -7.05 1.53 12.31
CA ARG A 181 -7.99 0.40 12.39
C ARG A 181 -9.42 0.90 12.55
N PHE A 182 -9.65 1.80 13.50
CA PHE A 182 -10.96 2.40 13.73
C PHE A 182 -11.51 3.13 12.50
N GLY A 183 -10.71 3.95 11.83
CA GLY A 183 -11.11 4.62 10.59
C GLY A 183 -11.49 3.62 9.48
N CYS A 184 -10.72 2.54 9.32
CA CYS A 184 -11.03 1.47 8.37
C CYS A 184 -12.35 0.76 8.71
N ASP A 185 -12.60 0.45 9.99
CA ASP A 185 -13.83 -0.19 10.44
C ASP A 185 -15.06 0.69 10.19
N CYS A 186 -14.91 2.01 10.36
CA CYS A 186 -15.95 2.99 10.03
C CYS A 186 -16.29 3.01 8.54
N LEU A 187 -15.29 3.14 7.66
CA LEU A 187 -15.54 3.12 6.20
C LEU A 187 -16.10 1.77 5.72
N LYS A 188 -15.68 0.67 6.33
CA LYS A 188 -16.20 -0.66 6.01
C LYS A 188 -17.68 -0.76 6.32
N LYS A 189 -18.11 -0.27 7.49
CA LYS A 189 -19.53 -0.21 7.85
C LYS A 189 -20.31 0.70 6.91
N PHE A 190 -19.78 1.87 6.57
CA PHE A 190 -20.38 2.77 5.57
C PHE A 190 -20.63 2.03 4.23
N LEU A 191 -19.64 1.27 3.74
CA LEU A 191 -19.78 0.45 2.52
C LEU A 191 -20.75 -0.73 2.60
N GLU A 192 -21.12 -1.18 3.80
CA GLU A 192 -22.14 -2.22 4.01
C GLU A 192 -23.56 -1.63 4.00
N GLU A 193 -23.67 -0.35 4.35
CA GLU A 193 -24.91 0.44 4.34
C GLU A 193 -25.19 1.06 2.96
N ASP A 194 -24.17 1.38 2.16
CA ASP A 194 -24.28 1.78 0.75
C ASP A 194 -24.71 0.59 -0.14
N LYS A 195 -26.02 0.37 -0.22
CA LYS A 195 -26.64 -0.72 -0.99
C LYS A 195 -27.09 -0.31 -2.38
N ASP A 196 -27.12 0.99 -2.68
CA ASP A 196 -27.79 1.54 -3.87
C ASP A 196 -26.82 1.98 -4.99
N GLY A 197 -25.51 1.81 -4.78
CA GLY A 197 -24.51 2.13 -5.79
C GLY A 197 -24.26 3.63 -5.94
N GLU A 198 -24.47 4.40 -4.86
CA GLU A 198 -24.28 5.85 -4.80
C GLU A 198 -22.83 6.24 -5.13
N LEU A 199 -21.89 5.34 -4.86
CA LEU A 199 -20.46 5.51 -5.15
C LEU A 199 -20.07 5.21 -6.60
N ARG A 200 -21.05 4.96 -7.50
CA ARG A 200 -20.82 4.87 -8.95
C ARG A 200 -21.29 6.13 -9.64
N ILE A 201 -20.34 6.89 -10.14
CA ILE A 201 -20.61 8.21 -10.71
C ILE A 201 -20.05 8.35 -12.10
N LYS A 202 -20.67 9.26 -12.84
CA LYS A 202 -20.27 9.64 -14.19
C LYS A 202 -19.59 11.00 -14.12
N ILE A 203 -18.29 11.04 -14.39
CA ILE A 203 -17.53 12.28 -14.49
C ILE A 203 -17.69 12.78 -15.93
N GLU A 204 -18.31 13.96 -16.08
CA GLU A 204 -18.61 14.55 -17.39
C GLU A 204 -17.68 15.70 -17.76
N ASP A 205 -17.15 16.42 -16.77
CA ASP A 205 -16.33 17.63 -16.96
C ASP A 205 -15.26 17.77 -15.84
N GLU A 206 -14.64 18.95 -15.73
CA GLU A 206 -13.59 19.27 -14.75
C GLU A 206 -14.09 19.61 -13.34
N ASN A 207 -15.41 19.76 -13.16
CA ASN A 207 -16.00 20.12 -11.88
C ASN A 207 -15.94 18.92 -10.93
N GLU A 208 -15.73 19.24 -9.65
CA GLU A 208 -15.74 18.21 -8.61
C GLU A 208 -17.18 17.78 -8.34
N ILE A 209 -17.42 16.47 -8.44
CA ILE A 209 -18.64 15.85 -7.93
C ILE A 209 -18.36 15.55 -6.47
N TYR A 210 -19.17 16.09 -5.57
CA TYR A 210 -19.03 15.86 -4.14
C TYR A 210 -20.37 15.63 -3.48
N GLU A 211 -20.39 14.77 -2.47
CA GLU A 211 -21.58 14.51 -1.66
C GLU A 211 -21.22 14.36 -0.18
N THR A 212 -22.24 14.44 0.65
CA THR A 212 -22.15 14.32 2.10
C THR A 212 -23.18 13.32 2.57
N LEU A 213 -22.70 12.23 3.19
CA LEU A 213 -23.51 11.08 3.54
C LEU A 213 -23.35 10.79 5.05
N PRO A 214 -24.41 10.95 5.86
CA PRO A 214 -24.37 10.58 7.27
C PRO A 214 -24.50 9.06 7.41
N PHE A 215 -23.84 8.48 8.41
CA PHE A 215 -23.96 7.08 8.79
C PHE A 215 -23.66 6.90 10.28
N VAL A 216 -23.79 5.67 10.78
CA VAL A 216 -23.47 5.35 12.18
C VAL A 216 -22.23 4.47 12.22
N CYS A 217 -21.19 4.86 12.95
CA CYS A 217 -19.98 4.08 13.17
C CYS A 217 -20.26 2.73 13.86
N PRO A 218 -19.33 1.76 13.79
CA PRO A 218 -19.48 0.46 14.44
C PRO A 218 -19.72 0.54 15.96
N ASP A 219 -19.16 1.55 16.62
CA ASP A 219 -19.32 1.81 18.05
C ASP A 219 -20.62 2.56 18.42
N GLY A 220 -21.44 2.89 17.42
CA GLY A 220 -22.74 3.56 17.60
C GLY A 220 -22.70 5.08 17.54
N ARG A 221 -21.52 5.71 17.39
CA ARG A 221 -21.43 7.16 17.16
C ARG A 221 -21.95 7.54 15.78
N ASN A 222 -22.56 8.72 15.67
CA ASN A 222 -22.86 9.29 14.36
C ASN A 222 -21.56 9.72 13.68
N ALA A 223 -21.56 9.66 12.36
CA ALA A 223 -20.45 10.14 11.57
C ALA A 223 -20.93 10.61 10.21
N THR A 224 -20.10 11.42 9.56
CA THR A 224 -20.37 11.95 8.24
C THR A 224 -19.20 11.64 7.32
N ILE A 225 -19.50 11.10 6.14
CA ILE A 225 -18.58 10.98 5.02
C ILE A 225 -18.78 12.17 4.10
N PHE A 226 -17.70 12.90 3.84
CA PHE A 226 -17.60 13.89 2.78
C PHE A 226 -16.72 13.28 1.71
N TRP A 227 -17.28 12.97 0.55
CA TRP A 227 -16.50 12.43 -0.53
C TRP A 227 -16.60 13.31 -1.76
N GLY A 228 -15.51 13.37 -2.51
CA GLY A 228 -15.36 14.21 -3.70
C GLY A 228 -14.51 13.50 -4.73
N VAL A 229 -14.85 13.67 -5.99
CA VAL A 229 -14.11 13.11 -7.11
C VAL A 229 -14.06 14.10 -8.26
N ARG A 230 -12.91 14.19 -8.90
CA ARG A 230 -12.72 15.03 -10.08
C ARG A 230 -11.68 14.48 -11.02
N ARG A 231 -11.82 14.81 -12.30
CA ARG A 231 -10.82 14.55 -13.33
C ARG A 231 -9.89 15.76 -13.48
N LEU A 232 -8.59 15.48 -13.63
CA LEU A 232 -7.53 16.47 -13.85
C LEU A 232 -6.75 16.09 -15.11
N GLY A 233 -6.37 17.06 -15.94
CA GLY A 233 -5.57 16.81 -17.14
C GLY A 233 -6.35 17.02 -18.43
N GLU A 234 -6.07 16.23 -19.47
CA GLU A 234 -6.64 16.43 -20.80
C GLU A 234 -8.15 16.11 -20.80
N ASP A 235 -8.95 17.06 -21.28
CA ASP A 235 -10.34 16.80 -21.61
C ASP A 235 -10.42 16.16 -23.00
N ASN A 236 -10.74 14.88 -23.02
CA ASN A 236 -10.93 14.10 -24.24
C ASN A 236 -12.37 14.18 -24.79
N GLY A 237 -13.24 14.99 -24.19
CA GLY A 237 -14.65 15.15 -24.56
C GLY A 237 -15.53 13.93 -24.25
N MET A 238 -15.01 12.95 -23.52
CA MET A 238 -15.71 11.72 -23.16
C MET A 238 -16.01 11.71 -21.67
N SER A 239 -17.17 11.15 -21.31
CA SER A 239 -17.50 10.90 -19.90
C SER A 239 -16.82 9.63 -19.39
N THR A 240 -16.46 9.63 -18.11
CA THR A 240 -15.84 8.49 -17.43
C THR A 240 -16.79 7.94 -16.38
N LEU A 241 -17.16 6.65 -16.50
CA LEU A 241 -17.86 5.95 -15.42
C LEU A 241 -16.83 5.49 -14.39
N PHE A 242 -17.03 5.88 -13.13
CA PHE A 242 -16.06 5.70 -12.06
C PHE A 242 -16.72 5.09 -10.82
N SER A 243 -16.01 4.19 -10.14
CA SER A 243 -16.53 3.41 -8.99
C SER A 243 -15.65 3.66 -7.78
N VAL A 244 -16.11 4.54 -6.88
CA VAL A 244 -15.36 4.93 -5.67
C VAL A 244 -15.34 3.79 -4.64
N ASP A 245 -16.40 3.00 -4.57
CA ASP A 245 -16.55 1.87 -3.64
C ASP A 245 -15.38 0.87 -3.76
N ASN A 246 -14.93 0.58 -4.98
CA ASN A 246 -13.85 -0.36 -5.20
C ASN A 246 -12.51 0.15 -4.64
N LEU A 247 -12.23 1.45 -4.78
CA LEU A 247 -11.02 2.07 -4.21
C LEU A 247 -11.00 1.92 -2.68
N ILE A 248 -12.13 2.25 -2.04
CA ILE A 248 -12.29 2.12 -0.59
C ILE A 248 -12.08 0.67 -0.15
N ARG A 249 -12.75 -0.28 -0.81
CA ARG A 249 -12.64 -1.72 -0.48
C ARG A 249 -11.19 -2.20 -0.59
N MET A 250 -10.48 -1.80 -1.63
CA MET A 250 -9.09 -2.22 -1.86
C MET A 250 -8.13 -1.61 -0.85
N SER A 251 -8.27 -0.32 -0.52
CA SER A 251 -7.41 0.31 0.50
C SER A 251 -7.67 -0.25 1.89
N ILE A 252 -8.94 -0.46 2.29
CA ILE A 252 -9.27 -1.08 3.58
C ILE A 252 -8.69 -2.49 3.67
N GLN A 253 -8.84 -3.31 2.63
CA GLN A 253 -8.26 -4.66 2.60
C GLN A 253 -6.74 -4.67 2.74
N HIS A 254 -6.06 -3.65 2.21
CA HIS A 254 -4.62 -3.47 2.43
C HIS A 254 -4.33 -3.10 3.88
N SER A 255 -4.91 -2.00 4.38
CA SER A 255 -4.71 -1.54 5.76
C SER A 255 -5.00 -2.63 6.78
N GLU A 256 -6.10 -3.37 6.60
CA GLU A 256 -6.46 -4.46 7.50
C GLU A 256 -5.42 -5.58 7.54
N ARG A 257 -4.86 -5.95 6.38
CA ARG A 257 -3.82 -6.99 6.24
C ARG A 257 -2.53 -6.56 6.93
N VAL A 258 -2.12 -5.31 6.73
CA VAL A 258 -0.92 -4.74 7.36
C VAL A 258 -1.07 -4.63 8.87
N LEU A 259 -2.25 -4.19 9.34
CA LEU A 259 -2.56 -4.01 10.76
C LEU A 259 -2.89 -5.32 11.49
N ARG A 260 -2.90 -6.49 10.84
CA ARG A 260 -3.10 -7.77 11.54
C ARG A 260 -1.83 -8.07 12.35
N GLU A 261 -1.92 -7.92 13.67
CA GLU A 261 -0.91 -8.49 14.57
C GLU A 261 -0.90 -10.02 14.39
N PRO A 262 0.29 -10.66 14.43
CA PRO A 262 0.46 -12.10 14.25
C PRO A 262 -0.18 -12.96 15.35
#